data_AF-A0A6G9XMJ4-F1
#
_entry.id   AF-A0A6G9XMJ4-F1
#
_cell.length_a   1.000
_cell.length_b   1.000
_cell.length_c   1.000
_cell.angle_alpha   90.00
_cell.angle_beta   90.00
_cell.angle_gamma   90.00
#
_symmetry.space_group_name_H-M   'P 1'
#
loop_
_entity.id
_entity.type
_entity.pdbx_description
1 polymer ?
#
loop_
_entity_poly.entity_id
_entity_poly.type
_entity_poly.pdbx_seq_one_letter_code
_entity_poly.pdbx_strand_id
1 'polypeptide(L)'
;MVGADRGTRFAPPAGVRQLWALHEARPKFYTDEILPGGCFFGAIQIEFDDRPGAVHDRLTEQAREWDAFVRSIIRGAIEAGELRPETDPGPLAFELDALGCGAVPRSRMLAVDTAFAQARAALRWRLRAVCTDPSRLPEH
;
A
#
# COMPACT_ATOMS: atom_id res chain seq x y z
N MET A 1 -31.70 -16.42 -13.08
CA MET A 1 -32.02 -15.10 -12.52
C MET A 1 -31.47 -15.00 -11.09
N VAL A 2 -30.15 -14.91 -10.96
CA VAL A 2 -29.49 -14.53 -9.70
C VAL A 2 -28.63 -13.33 -10.06
N GLY A 3 -29.14 -12.15 -9.73
CA GLY A 3 -28.44 -10.90 -9.92
C GLY A 3 -27.20 -10.90 -9.03
N ALA A 4 -26.03 -10.82 -9.64
CA ALA A 4 -24.84 -10.38 -8.95
C ALA A 4 -25.02 -8.87 -8.69
N ASP A 5 -25.64 -8.56 -7.57
CA ASP A 5 -25.55 -7.25 -6.94
C ASP A 5 -24.04 -6.97 -6.76
N ARG A 6 -23.48 -6.15 -7.67
CA ARG A 6 -22.15 -5.58 -7.50
C ARG A 6 -22.28 -4.54 -6.42
N GLY A 7 -22.43 -5.03 -5.19
CA GLY A 7 -22.49 -4.22 -3.99
C GLY A 7 -21.36 -3.22 -4.06
N THR A 8 -21.73 -1.95 -3.92
CA THR A 8 -20.84 -0.80 -3.90
C THR A 8 -19.70 -1.12 -2.95
N ARG A 9 -18.51 -1.49 -3.47
CA ARG A 9 -17.30 -1.46 -2.66
C ARG A 9 -17.20 -0.02 -2.20
N PHE A 10 -17.28 0.19 -0.90
CA PHE A 10 -16.91 1.46 -0.28
C PHE A 10 -15.44 1.71 -0.65
N ALA A 11 -15.23 2.35 -1.79
CA ALA A 11 -13.92 2.84 -2.17
C ALA A 11 -13.70 4.10 -1.33
N PRO A 12 -12.57 4.21 -0.61
CA PRO A 12 -12.21 5.46 0.05
C PRO A 12 -12.26 6.61 -0.97
N PRO A 13 -12.56 7.85 -0.53
CA PRO A 13 -12.51 9.01 -1.42
C PRO A 13 -11.17 9.03 -2.15
N ALA A 14 -11.20 9.30 -3.45
CA ALA A 14 -10.02 9.32 -4.30
C ALA A 14 -8.93 10.26 -3.73
N GLY A 15 -7.68 10.03 -4.12
CA GLY A 15 -6.57 10.89 -3.73
C GLY A 15 -5.88 10.46 -2.44
N VAL A 16 -5.56 11.40 -1.54
CA VAL A 16 -4.70 11.12 -0.38
C VAL A 16 -5.36 10.16 0.62
N ARG A 17 -6.69 10.22 0.77
CA ARG A 17 -7.44 9.29 1.62
C ARG A 17 -7.44 7.87 1.07
N GLN A 18 -7.44 7.73 -0.26
CA GLN A 18 -7.29 6.44 -0.91
C GLN A 18 -5.89 5.84 -0.66
N LEU A 19 -4.82 6.63 -0.71
CA LEU A 19 -3.46 6.17 -0.38
C LEU A 19 -3.37 5.67 1.07
N TRP A 20 -3.95 6.43 2.01
CA TRP A 20 -4.02 6.02 3.42
C TRP A 20 -4.79 4.71 3.59
N ALA A 21 -5.98 4.62 3.02
CA ALA A 21 -6.81 3.42 3.10
C ALA A 21 -6.18 2.21 2.41
N LEU A 22 -5.44 2.41 1.32
CA LEU A 22 -4.68 1.35 0.65
C LEU A 22 -3.60 0.77 1.58
N HIS A 23 -2.92 1.63 2.35
CA HIS A 23 -1.95 1.19 3.34
C HIS A 23 -2.61 0.48 4.53
N GLU A 24 -3.76 0.96 5.04
CA GLU A 24 -4.49 0.30 6.13
C GLU A 24 -5.06 -1.07 5.73
N ALA A 25 -5.45 -1.25 4.47
CA ALA A 25 -6.01 -2.51 4.00
C ALA A 25 -4.98 -3.64 3.94
N ARG A 26 -3.69 -3.31 3.77
CA ARG A 26 -2.59 -4.27 3.65
C ARG A 26 -2.37 -5.09 4.93
N PRO A 27 -2.17 -4.48 6.12
CA PRO A 27 -2.08 -5.20 7.38
C PRO A 27 -3.21 -6.20 7.54
N LYS A 28 -4.47 -5.77 7.32
CA LYS A 28 -5.64 -6.64 7.41
C LYS A 28 -5.54 -7.84 6.48
N PHE A 29 -5.17 -7.62 5.21
CA PHE A 29 -4.98 -8.71 4.25
C PHE A 29 -3.86 -9.69 4.66
N TYR A 30 -2.80 -9.21 5.32
CA TYR A 30 -1.66 -10.02 5.74
C TYR A 30 -1.84 -10.73 7.09
N THR A 31 -2.69 -10.18 7.96
CA THR A 31 -2.95 -10.71 9.31
C THR A 31 -4.20 -11.56 9.39
N ASP A 32 -5.13 -11.49 8.42
CA ASP A 32 -6.37 -12.28 8.40
C ASP A 32 -6.12 -13.80 8.15
N GLU A 33 -4.87 -14.28 8.26
CA GLU A 33 -4.43 -15.69 8.18
C GLU A 33 -4.93 -16.48 6.95
N ILE A 34 -5.39 -15.78 5.90
CA ILE A 34 -5.90 -16.39 4.65
C ILE A 34 -4.83 -17.29 4.01
N LEU A 35 -3.55 -17.00 4.25
CA LEU A 35 -2.42 -17.84 3.88
C LEU A 35 -1.49 -18.02 5.11
N PRO A 36 -1.18 -19.25 5.53
CA PRO A 36 -0.22 -19.48 6.61
C PRO A 36 1.16 -18.95 6.18
N GLY A 37 1.72 -18.01 6.96
CA GLY A 37 3.07 -17.45 6.71
C GLY A 37 3.16 -15.93 6.56
N GLY A 38 2.04 -15.21 6.48
CA GLY A 38 2.00 -13.74 6.33
C GLY A 38 1.75 -13.31 4.87
N CYS A 39 2.41 -12.25 4.41
CA CYS A 39 2.27 -11.78 3.02
C CYS A 39 2.95 -12.75 2.04
N PHE A 40 2.15 -13.63 1.41
CA PHE A 40 2.63 -14.54 0.35
C PHE A 40 3.44 -13.81 -0.72
N PHE A 41 2.93 -12.69 -1.23
CA PHE A 41 3.60 -11.91 -2.27
C PHE A 41 4.95 -11.36 -1.82
N GLY A 42 5.06 -10.85 -0.59
CA GLY A 42 6.32 -10.35 -0.05
C GLY A 42 7.34 -11.47 0.14
N ALA A 43 6.90 -12.64 0.61
CA ALA A 43 7.80 -13.79 0.82
C ALA A 43 8.35 -14.32 -0.51
N ILE A 44 7.49 -14.55 -1.50
CA ILE A 44 7.92 -15.09 -2.80
C ILE A 44 8.68 -14.06 -3.64
N GLN A 45 8.39 -12.76 -3.49
CA GLN A 45 9.18 -11.71 -4.15
C GLN A 45 10.64 -11.77 -3.69
N ILE A 46 10.89 -11.95 -2.40
CA ILE A 46 12.26 -12.09 -1.86
C ILE A 46 12.90 -13.41 -2.31
N GLU A 47 12.13 -14.49 -2.42
CA GLU A 47 12.70 -15.79 -2.79
C GLU A 47 13.06 -15.89 -4.29
N PHE A 48 12.34 -15.17 -5.15
CA PHE A 48 12.42 -15.31 -6.60
C PHE A 48 12.90 -14.06 -7.34
N ASP A 49 13.36 -13.00 -6.66
CA ASP A 49 13.86 -11.78 -7.30
C ASP A 49 15.12 -12.01 -8.15
N ASP A 50 15.97 -12.98 -7.77
CA ASP A 50 17.19 -13.35 -8.49
C ASP A 50 17.08 -14.69 -9.24
N ARG A 51 15.86 -15.25 -9.38
CA ARG A 51 15.60 -16.57 -9.98
C ARG A 51 14.79 -16.46 -11.28
N PRO A 52 15.44 -16.25 -12.44
CA PRO A 52 14.75 -16.16 -13.72
C PRO A 52 13.86 -17.37 -14.00
N GLY A 53 12.69 -17.12 -14.58
CA GLY A 53 11.71 -18.15 -14.93
C GLY A 53 10.27 -17.68 -14.73
N ALA A 54 9.32 -18.59 -15.00
CA ALA A 54 7.90 -18.24 -15.05
C ALA A 54 7.36 -17.59 -13.75
N VAL A 55 7.89 -17.96 -12.57
CA VAL A 55 7.48 -17.35 -11.30
C VAL A 55 7.99 -15.91 -11.21
N HIS A 56 9.28 -15.68 -11.44
CA HIS A 56 9.87 -14.35 -11.46
C HIS A 56 9.17 -13.41 -12.46
N ASP A 57 8.84 -13.91 -13.66
CA ASP A 57 8.21 -13.10 -14.69
C ASP A 57 6.81 -12.64 -14.27
N ARG A 58 6.02 -13.53 -13.64
CA ARG A 58 4.70 -13.18 -13.10
C ARG A 58 4.78 -12.26 -11.89
N LEU A 59 5.79 -12.41 -11.04
CA LEU A 59 6.02 -11.47 -9.94
C LEU A 59 6.43 -10.09 -10.45
N THR A 60 7.23 -10.04 -11.52
CA THR A 60 7.62 -8.79 -12.18
C THR A 60 6.40 -8.09 -12.79
N GLU A 61 5.54 -8.81 -13.51
CA GLU A 61 4.29 -8.26 -14.05
C GLU A 61 3.41 -7.70 -12.93
N GLN A 62 3.16 -8.49 -11.89
CA GLN A 62 2.37 -8.05 -10.75
C GLN A 62 2.97 -6.81 -10.06
N ALA A 63 4.29 -6.79 -9.84
CA ALA A 63 4.95 -5.66 -9.21
C ALA A 63 4.82 -4.38 -10.04
N ARG A 64 4.91 -4.49 -11.37
CA ARG A 64 4.69 -3.37 -12.31
C ARG A 64 3.26 -2.87 -12.29
N GLU A 65 2.28 -3.77 -12.27
CA GLU A 65 0.86 -3.42 -12.19
C GLU A 65 0.54 -2.70 -10.87
N TRP A 66 1.07 -3.20 -9.76
CA TRP A 66 0.92 -2.59 -8.44
C TRP A 66 1.55 -1.19 -8.39
N ASP A 67 2.80 -1.04 -8.83
CA ASP A 67 3.50 0.25 -8.88
C ASP A 67 2.75 1.25 -9.77
N ALA A 68 2.31 0.83 -10.96
CA ALA A 68 1.51 1.67 -11.86
C ALA A 68 0.18 2.10 -11.24
N PHE A 69 -0.50 1.20 -10.52
CA PHE A 69 -1.75 1.48 -9.82
C PHE A 69 -1.55 2.53 -8.72
N VAL A 70 -0.57 2.33 -7.83
CA VAL A 70 -0.27 3.28 -6.74
C VAL A 70 0.09 4.65 -7.30
N ARG A 71 0.95 4.70 -8.33
CA ARG A 71 1.32 5.96 -8.99
C ARG A 71 0.13 6.64 -9.66
N SER A 72 -0.88 5.90 -10.13
CA SER A 72 -2.08 6.50 -10.72
C SER A 72 -2.92 7.23 -9.67
N ILE A 73 -3.03 6.67 -8.46
CA ILE A 73 -3.69 7.33 -7.32
C ILE A 73 -2.93 8.60 -6.93
N ILE A 74 -1.59 8.54 -6.86
CA ILE A 74 -0.75 9.70 -6.53
C ILE A 74 -0.93 10.82 -7.56
N ARG A 75 -0.89 10.51 -8.86
CA ARG A 75 -1.13 11.50 -9.92
C ARG A 75 -2.52 12.12 -9.80
N GLY A 76 -3.56 11.30 -9.59
CA GLY A 76 -4.92 11.81 -9.37
C GLY A 76 -5.01 12.74 -8.15
N ALA A 77 -4.29 12.44 -7.06
CA ALA A 77 -4.23 13.30 -5.89
C ALA A 77 -3.52 14.63 -6.16
N ILE A 78 -2.50 14.65 -7.03
CA ILE A 78 -1.83 15.88 -7.49
C ILE A 78 -2.79 16.71 -8.36
N GLU A 79 -3.45 16.07 -9.33
CA GLU A 79 -4.42 16.72 -10.23
C GLU A 79 -5.60 17.35 -9.47
N ALA A 80 -6.06 16.69 -8.40
CA ALA A 80 -7.09 17.20 -7.50
C ALA A 80 -6.61 18.28 -6.53
N GLY A 81 -5.31 18.61 -6.53
CA GLY A 81 -4.71 19.59 -5.62
C GLY A 81 -4.66 19.12 -4.16
N GLU A 82 -4.70 17.81 -3.90
CA GLU A 82 -4.59 17.23 -2.55
C GLU A 82 -3.13 16.96 -2.14
N LEU A 83 -2.27 16.70 -3.12
CA LEU A 83 -0.83 16.63 -2.98
C LEU A 83 -0.17 17.84 -3.65
N ARG A 84 0.99 18.26 -3.14
CA ARG A 84 1.78 19.32 -3.76
C ARG A 84 2.21 18.95 -5.19
N PRO A 85 2.22 19.89 -6.14
CA PRO A 85 2.54 19.61 -7.54
C PRO A 85 3.98 19.13 -7.76
N GLU A 86 4.90 19.40 -6.83
CA GLU A 86 6.29 18.94 -6.87
C GLU A 86 6.47 17.52 -6.30
N THR A 87 5.39 16.86 -5.88
CA THR A 87 5.46 15.50 -5.34
C THR A 87 5.79 14.52 -6.46
N ASP A 88 6.96 13.88 -6.36
CA ASP A 88 7.33 12.79 -7.28
C ASP A 88 6.55 11.50 -6.93
N PRO A 89 5.74 10.95 -7.86
CA PRO A 89 5.01 9.70 -7.63
C PRO A 89 5.90 8.48 -7.40
N GLY A 90 7.13 8.44 -7.92
CA GLY A 90 8.01 7.28 -7.81
C GLY A 90 8.46 7.02 -6.37
N PRO A 91 9.17 7.96 -5.73
CA PRO A 91 9.59 7.85 -4.33
C PRO A 91 8.41 7.64 -3.37
N LEU A 92 7.29 8.34 -3.57
CA LEU A 92 6.13 8.18 -2.69
C LEU A 92 5.47 6.80 -2.81
N ALA A 93 5.39 6.24 -4.03
CA ALA A 93 4.90 4.87 -4.23
C ALA A 93 5.83 3.84 -3.58
N PHE A 94 7.14 4.02 -3.75
CA PHE A 94 8.15 3.16 -3.12
C PHE A 94 8.05 3.17 -1.59
N GLU A 95 7.95 4.35 -0.98
CA GLU A 95 7.82 4.49 0.48
C GLU A 95 6.54 3.80 1.00
N LEU A 96 5.41 3.98 0.32
CA LEU A 96 4.15 3.33 0.68
C LEU A 96 4.29 1.80 0.67
N ASP A 97 4.90 1.26 -0.38
CA ASP A 97 5.10 -0.18 -0.52
C ASP A 97 6.08 -0.71 0.53
N ALA A 98 7.24 -0.07 0.68
CA ALA A 98 8.30 -0.45 1.60
C ALA A 98 7.83 -0.45 3.06
N LEU A 99 7.05 0.55 3.48
CA LEU A 99 6.49 0.61 4.83
C LEU A 99 5.52 -0.55 5.08
N GLY A 100 4.66 -0.86 4.11
CA GLY A 100 3.72 -1.97 4.23
C GLY A 100 4.41 -3.33 4.24
N CYS A 101 5.33 -3.57 3.30
CA CYS A 101 6.11 -4.81 3.20
C CYS A 101 7.02 -5.01 4.42
N GLY A 102 7.69 -3.95 4.87
CA GLY A 102 8.62 -3.99 6.01
C GLY A 102 7.95 -4.17 7.37
N ALA A 103 6.65 -3.86 7.50
CA ALA A 103 5.88 -4.09 8.72
C ALA A 103 5.59 -5.58 8.96
N VAL A 104 5.41 -6.37 7.90
CA VAL A 104 5.01 -7.79 7.98
C VAL A 104 6.04 -8.67 8.71
N PRO A 105 7.34 -8.71 8.33
CA PRO A 105 8.31 -9.50 9.07
C PRO A 105 8.54 -8.95 10.48
N ARG A 106 8.51 -7.62 10.66
CA ARG A 106 8.66 -6.97 11.97
C ARG A 106 7.53 -7.34 12.94
N SER A 107 6.30 -7.43 12.44
CA SER A 107 5.14 -7.79 13.26
C SER A 107 5.26 -9.22 13.80
N ARG A 108 5.90 -10.12 13.05
CA ARG A 108 6.15 -11.52 13.41
C ARG A 108 7.37 -11.72 14.31
N MET A 109 8.44 -10.96 14.07
CA MET A 109 9.73 -11.16 14.74
C MET A 109 9.92 -10.32 16.00
N LEU A 110 9.28 -9.16 16.08
CA LEU A 110 9.47 -8.20 17.17
C LEU A 110 8.21 -8.07 18.02
N ALA A 111 7.16 -7.44 17.48
CA ALA A 111 5.87 -7.29 18.12
C ALA A 111 4.82 -6.84 17.09
N VAL A 112 3.66 -7.53 17.08
CA VAL A 112 2.64 -7.35 16.03
C VAL A 112 2.06 -5.94 15.99
N ASP A 113 1.57 -5.46 17.13
CA ASP A 113 0.86 -4.17 17.22
C ASP A 113 1.81 -2.99 16.97
N THR A 114 3.04 -3.09 17.46
CA THR A 114 4.04 -2.04 17.34
C THR A 114 4.51 -1.84 15.90
N ALA A 115 4.73 -2.92 15.15
CA ALA A 115 5.24 -2.84 13.78
C ALA A 115 4.27 -2.13 12.83
N PHE A 116 2.98 -2.51 12.88
CA PHE A 116 1.96 -1.84 12.07
C PHE A 116 1.70 -0.41 12.55
N ALA A 117 1.71 -0.14 13.85
CA ALA A 117 1.61 1.23 14.37
C ALA A 117 2.75 2.13 13.87
N GLN A 118 3.99 1.62 13.84
CA GLN A 118 5.15 2.34 13.32
C GLN A 118 5.04 2.63 11.82
N ALA A 119 4.61 1.65 11.02
CA ALA A 119 4.40 1.84 9.58
C ALA A 119 3.33 2.91 9.30
N ARG A 120 2.21 2.86 10.03
CA ARG A 120 1.14 3.87 9.97
C ARG A 120 1.63 5.26 10.33
N ALA A 121 2.37 5.39 11.43
CA ALA A 121 2.93 6.67 11.85
C ALA A 121 3.90 7.25 10.82
N ALA A 122 4.78 6.42 10.25
CA ALA A 122 5.73 6.83 9.22
C ALA A 122 5.03 7.27 7.93
N LEU A 123 4.06 6.50 7.44
CA LEU A 123 3.31 6.89 6.23
C LEU A 123 2.49 8.16 6.47
N ARG A 124 1.84 8.29 7.63
CA ARG A 124 1.10 9.50 8.00
C ARG A 124 2.02 10.72 7.97
N TRP A 125 3.19 10.63 8.59
CA TRP A 125 4.16 11.73 8.59
C TRP A 125 4.55 12.10 7.16
N ARG A 126 4.83 11.09 6.32
CA ARG A 126 5.21 11.30 4.93
C ARG A 126 4.11 11.95 4.11
N LEU A 127 2.87 11.45 4.18
CA LEU A 127 1.72 11.99 3.45
C LEU A 127 1.39 13.41 3.93
N ARG A 128 1.36 13.68 5.24
CA ARG A 128 1.18 15.04 5.77
C ARG A 128 2.26 15.99 5.27
N ALA A 129 3.48 15.50 5.12
CA ALA A 129 4.58 16.28 4.59
C ALA A 129 4.45 16.58 3.10
N VAL A 130 3.55 15.97 2.32
CA VAL A 130 3.32 16.25 0.89
C VAL A 130 1.90 16.72 0.56
N CYS A 131 0.96 16.65 1.50
CA CYS A 131 -0.40 17.15 1.35
C CYS A 131 -0.45 18.68 1.28
N THR A 132 -1.40 19.20 0.51
CA THR A 132 -1.78 20.63 0.52
C THR A 132 -2.60 21.00 1.74
N ASP A 133 -3.41 20.07 2.25
CA ASP A 133 -4.15 20.19 3.51
C ASP A 133 -4.01 18.88 4.33
N PRO A 134 -3.16 18.90 5.38
CA PRO A 134 -2.93 17.75 6.25
C PRO A 134 -4.15 17.29 7.07
N SER A 135 -5.21 18.10 7.19
CA SER A 135 -6.43 17.72 7.94
C SER A 135 -7.24 16.64 7.23
N ARG A 136 -6.94 16.36 5.95
CA ARG A 136 -7.54 15.25 5.20
C ARG A 136 -7.13 13.87 5.71
N LEU A 137 -6.03 13.77 6.45
CA LEU A 137 -5.49 12.51 7.00
C LEU A 137 -5.88 12.36 8.48
N PRO A 138 -5.99 11.13 9.00
CA PRO A 138 -6.28 10.89 10.42
C PRO A 138 -5.23 11.52 11.35
N GLU A 139 -5.69 11.91 12.54
CA GLU A 139 -4.80 12.47 13.59
C GLU A 139 -4.01 11.38 14.34
N HIS A 140 -4.61 10.20 14.55
CA HIS A 140 -4.07 9.09 15.34
C HIS A 140 -4.02 7.78 14.56
#